data_AF-A0A8T6XK63-F1
#
_entry.id   AF-A0A8T6XK63-F1
#
_cell.length_a   1.000
_cell.length_b   1.000
_cell.length_c   1.000
_cell.angle_alpha   90.00
_cell.angle_beta   90.00
_cell.angle_gamma   90.00
#
_symmetry.space_group_name_H-M   'P 1'
#
loop_
_entity.id
_entity.type
_entity.pdbx_description
1 polymer ?
#
loop_
_entity_poly.entity_id
_entity_poly.type
_entity_poly.pdbx_seq_one_letter_code
_entity_poly.pdbx_strand_id
1 'polypeptide(L)'
;YEYNIINPSQIQDLNAQLQQAATIPLFIATDQEGGYVARLNANNGFADTYSAYTLGTIFNSEDSTRGTANLMAQWLYDSGINVNLAPVVDVNVNPSSPAIGFYERSYSSNPMTVFNHAS
;
A
#
# COMPACT_ATOMS: atom_id res chain seq x y z
N TYR A 1 8.23 2.11 9.16
CA TYR A 1 8.12 3.51 8.69
C TYR A 1 9.31 3.82 7.78
N GLU A 2 9.32 4.90 7.00
CA GLU A 2 10.34 5.15 5.95
C GLU A 2 11.79 5.05 6.45
N TYR A 3 12.08 5.55 7.66
CA TYR A 3 13.42 5.45 8.26
C TYR A 3 13.86 4.01 8.61
N ASN A 4 12.99 3.01 8.46
CA ASN A 4 13.31 1.59 8.64
C ASN A 4 13.59 0.86 7.31
N ILE A 5 13.41 1.52 6.17
CA ILE A 5 13.43 0.89 4.84
C ILE A 5 14.44 1.60 3.96
N ILE A 6 15.60 0.97 3.79
CA ILE A 6 16.71 1.50 2.98
C ILE A 6 16.68 0.90 1.57
N ASN A 7 16.54 -0.42 1.47
CA ASN A 7 16.45 -1.16 0.21
C ASN A 7 15.85 -2.56 0.45
N PRO A 8 15.52 -3.34 -0.61
CA PRO A 8 14.84 -4.63 -0.45
C PRO A 8 15.61 -5.65 0.39
N SER A 9 16.92 -5.79 0.17
CA SER A 9 17.75 -6.74 0.95
C SER A 9 17.79 -6.38 2.42
N GLN A 10 17.97 -5.09 2.73
CA GLN A 10 18.04 -4.63 4.11
C GLN A 10 16.73 -4.87 4.89
N ILE A 11 15.57 -4.58 4.30
CA ILE A 11 14.29 -4.76 5.01
C ILE A 11 13.96 -6.25 5.21
N GLN A 12 14.32 -7.09 4.24
CA GLN A 12 14.20 -8.54 4.36
C GLN A 12 15.03 -9.08 5.54
N ASP A 13 16.31 -8.67 5.63
CA ASP A 13 17.20 -9.09 6.72
C ASP A 13 16.72 -8.59 8.09
N LEU A 14 16.26 -7.34 8.16
CA LEU A 14 15.70 -6.75 9.38
C LEU A 14 14.49 -7.56 9.87
N ASN A 15 13.52 -7.82 8.99
CA ASN A 15 12.31 -8.53 9.36
C ASN A 15 12.60 -10.00 9.71
N ALA A 16 13.54 -10.65 9.03
CA ALA A 16 13.99 -11.99 9.39
C ALA A 16 14.60 -12.04 10.79
N GLN A 17 15.45 -11.08 11.15
CA GLN A 17 16.04 -10.98 12.49
C GLN A 17 14.97 -10.75 13.57
N LEU A 18 13.98 -9.88 13.30
CA LEU A 18 12.87 -9.64 14.22
C LEU A 18 12.02 -10.90 14.45
N GLN A 19 11.73 -11.65 13.39
CA GLN A 19 10.98 -12.92 13.50
C GLN A 19 11.78 -13.97 14.27
N GLN A 20 13.09 -14.09 14.04
CA GLN A 20 13.95 -15.03 14.76
C GLN A 20 14.06 -14.71 16.26
N ALA A 21 14.01 -13.43 16.63
CA ALA A 21 14.06 -12.99 18.02
C ALA A 21 12.74 -13.21 18.77
N ALA A 22 11.63 -13.45 18.06
CA ALA A 22 10.31 -13.55 18.65
C ALA A 22 9.93 -15.02 18.97
N THR A 23 9.38 -15.26 20.16
CA THR A 23 8.84 -16.58 20.52
C THR A 23 7.49 -16.85 19.86
N ILE A 24 6.69 -15.81 19.65
CA ILE A 24 5.42 -15.84 18.93
C ILE A 24 5.63 -15.08 17.62
N PRO A 25 5.19 -15.62 16.46
CA PRO A 25 5.35 -14.92 15.18
C PRO A 25 4.79 -13.50 15.22
N LEU A 26 5.57 -12.54 14.73
CA LEU A 26 5.21 -11.14 14.74
C LEU A 26 4.28 -10.80 13.57
N PHE A 27 3.30 -9.95 13.85
CA PHE A 27 2.74 -9.09 12.81
C PHE A 27 3.73 -7.97 12.52
N ILE A 28 4.20 -7.91 11.28
CA ILE A 28 5.03 -6.85 10.75
C ILE A 28 4.17 -6.13 9.72
N ALA A 29 3.83 -4.88 10.03
CA ALA A 29 2.89 -4.08 9.26
C ALA A 29 3.55 -2.88 8.59
N THR A 30 2.99 -2.45 7.46
CA THR A 30 3.36 -1.17 6.81
C THR A 30 2.15 -0.57 6.09
N ASP A 31 2.24 0.72 5.75
CA ASP A 31 1.27 1.42 4.90
C ASP A 31 1.71 1.33 3.43
N GLN A 32 1.24 0.31 2.71
CA GLN A 32 1.49 0.16 1.27
C GLN A 32 0.17 0.30 0.51
N GLU A 33 -0.40 1.51 0.51
CA GLU A 33 -1.65 1.85 -0.20
C GLU A 33 -1.40 2.08 -1.70
N GLY A 34 -0.24 2.65 -2.03
CA GLY A 34 0.13 3.07 -3.38
C GLY A 34 0.17 4.60 -3.53
N GLY A 35 0.77 5.08 -4.62
CA GLY A 35 0.94 6.52 -4.84
C GLY A 35 1.68 7.22 -3.70
N TYR A 36 1.07 8.25 -3.13
CA TYR A 36 1.67 9.06 -2.05
C TYR A 36 1.87 8.31 -0.73
N VAL A 37 1.13 7.23 -0.49
CA VAL A 37 1.23 6.42 0.74
C VAL A 37 1.74 5.03 0.39
N ALA A 38 3.00 5.00 -0.06
CA ALA A 38 3.75 3.79 -0.37
C ALA A 38 5.11 3.86 0.34
N ARG A 39 5.34 2.96 1.30
CA ARG A 39 6.63 2.89 2.01
C ARG A 39 7.69 2.15 1.20
N LEU A 40 7.30 1.21 0.35
CA LEU A 40 8.13 0.58 -0.67
C LEU A 40 7.90 1.34 -1.99
N ASN A 41 8.90 2.12 -2.42
CA ASN A 41 8.80 3.01 -3.59
C ASN A 41 10.18 3.19 -4.28
N ALA A 42 10.24 4.05 -5.31
CA ALA A 42 11.47 4.29 -6.08
C ALA A 42 12.68 4.73 -5.24
N ASN A 43 12.47 5.43 -4.12
CA ASN A 43 13.57 5.93 -3.29
C ASN A 43 14.31 4.83 -2.52
N ASN A 44 13.69 3.65 -2.36
CA ASN A 44 14.28 2.49 -1.69
C ASN A 44 14.26 1.23 -2.55
N GLY A 45 14.34 1.38 -3.87
CA GLY A 45 14.64 0.30 -4.81
C GLY A 45 13.44 -0.53 -5.27
N PHE A 46 12.21 -0.06 -5.03
CA PHE A 46 10.98 -0.63 -5.60
C PHE A 46 10.50 0.24 -6.77
N ALA A 47 9.45 -0.17 -7.48
CA ALA A 47 8.83 0.68 -8.49
C ALA A 47 7.77 1.59 -7.84
N ASP A 48 7.53 2.76 -8.42
CA ASP A 48 6.38 3.58 -8.04
C ASP A 48 5.07 2.92 -8.47
N THR A 49 4.01 3.19 -7.71
CA THR A 49 2.68 2.61 -7.89
C THR A 49 1.64 3.70 -8.00
N TYR A 50 0.48 3.36 -8.53
CA TYR A 50 -0.62 4.32 -8.71
C TYR A 50 -1.38 4.57 -7.40
N SER A 51 -1.87 5.80 -7.23
CA SER A 51 -2.78 6.13 -6.12
C SER A 51 -4.13 5.42 -6.28
N ALA A 52 -4.85 5.24 -5.18
CA ALA A 52 -6.20 4.70 -5.20
C ALA A 52 -7.11 5.52 -6.13
N TYR A 53 -7.02 6.85 -6.07
CA TYR A 53 -7.76 7.75 -6.97
C TYR A 53 -7.45 7.46 -8.44
N THR A 54 -6.18 7.31 -8.82
CA THR A 54 -5.80 7.02 -10.21
C THR A 54 -6.40 5.69 -10.67
N LEU A 55 -6.31 4.65 -9.84
CA LEU A 55 -6.87 3.34 -10.13
C LEU A 55 -8.40 3.38 -10.28
N GLY A 56 -9.09 4.10 -9.38
CA GLY A 56 -10.55 4.17 -9.33
C GLY A 56 -11.20 5.16 -10.30
N THR A 57 -10.47 6.13 -10.86
CA THR A 57 -11.05 7.18 -11.72
C THR A 57 -10.42 7.28 -13.10
N ILE A 58 -9.08 7.25 -13.19
CA ILE A 58 -8.37 7.43 -14.46
C ILE A 58 -8.31 6.12 -15.22
N PHE A 59 -7.92 5.04 -14.54
CA PHE A 59 -7.95 3.70 -15.14
C PHE A 59 -9.34 3.09 -15.05
N ASN A 60 -10.01 3.26 -13.90
CA ASN A 60 -11.36 2.79 -13.63
C ASN A 60 -11.58 1.33 -14.07
N SER A 61 -10.60 0.49 -13.73
CA SER A 61 -10.58 -0.94 -14.04
C SER A 61 -10.13 -1.72 -12.82
N GLU A 62 -10.98 -2.63 -12.35
CA GLU A 62 -10.68 -3.52 -11.22
C GLU A 62 -9.45 -4.39 -11.51
N ASP A 63 -9.21 -4.79 -12.77
CA ASP A 63 -8.02 -5.55 -13.17
C ASP A 63 -6.73 -4.76 -12.95
N SER A 64 -6.73 -3.45 -13.26
CA SER A 64 -5.57 -2.59 -12.99
C SER A 64 -5.28 -2.49 -11.49
N THR A 65 -6.34 -2.49 -10.67
CA THR A 65 -6.25 -2.43 -9.21
C THR A 65 -5.71 -3.74 -8.65
N ARG A 66 -6.25 -4.88 -9.09
CA ARG A 66 -5.76 -6.22 -8.72
C ARG A 66 -4.31 -6.43 -9.13
N GLY A 67 -3.93 -6.00 -10.34
CA GLY A 67 -2.55 -6.08 -10.80
C GLY A 67 -1.58 -5.28 -9.92
N THR A 68 -1.96 -4.04 -9.58
CA THR A 68 -1.16 -3.18 -8.69
C THR A 68 -1.08 -3.76 -7.27
N ALA A 69 -2.20 -4.24 -6.73
CA ALA A 69 -2.26 -4.86 -5.40
C ALA A 69 -1.40 -6.14 -5.32
N ASN A 70 -1.45 -7.00 -6.34
CA ASN A 70 -0.63 -8.21 -6.41
C ASN A 70 0.87 -7.90 -6.45
N LEU A 71 1.27 -6.90 -7.24
CA LEU A 71 2.66 -6.45 -7.29
C LEU A 71 3.15 -5.98 -5.92
N MET A 72 2.36 -5.13 -5.25
CA MET A 72 2.71 -4.64 -3.92
C MET A 72 2.71 -5.77 -2.88
N ALA A 73 1.73 -6.67 -2.91
CA ALA A 73 1.66 -7.81 -2.00
C ALA A 73 2.88 -8.73 -2.13
N GLN A 74 3.38 -8.94 -3.36
CA GLN A 74 4.59 -9.70 -3.60
C GLN A 74 5.81 -9.02 -2.94
N TRP A 75 5.96 -7.71 -3.10
CA TRP A 75 7.06 -6.97 -2.45
C TRP A 75 7.00 -7.04 -0.92
N LEU A 76 5.80 -6.94 -0.34
CA LEU A 76 5.61 -7.09 1.10
C LEU A 76 6.02 -8.48 1.57
N TYR A 77 5.53 -9.51 0.89
CA TYR A 77 5.84 -10.90 1.20
C TYR A 77 7.35 -11.18 1.13
N ASP A 78 8.01 -10.77 0.05
CA ASP A 78 9.45 -10.96 -0.14
C ASP A 78 10.28 -10.21 0.90
N SER A 79 9.77 -9.06 1.36
CA SER A 79 10.37 -8.26 2.44
C SER A 79 10.08 -8.81 3.84
N GLY A 80 9.29 -9.88 3.98
CA GLY A 80 8.88 -10.42 5.28
C GLY A 80 7.82 -9.62 6.03
N ILE A 81 7.14 -8.70 5.35
CA ILE A 81 5.98 -7.95 5.85
C ILE A 81 4.73 -8.80 5.62
N ASN A 82 3.90 -8.97 6.66
CA ASN A 82 2.75 -9.87 6.61
C ASN A 82 1.41 -9.21 6.95
N VAL A 83 1.40 -7.89 7.16
CA VAL A 83 0.19 -7.08 7.30
C VAL A 83 0.35 -5.82 6.45
N ASN A 84 -0.62 -5.54 5.59
CA ASN A 84 -0.72 -4.24 4.92
C ASN A 84 -1.85 -3.44 5.56
N LEU A 85 -1.61 -2.17 5.90
CA LEU A 85 -2.63 -1.26 6.42
C LEU A 85 -3.38 -0.57 5.27
N ALA A 86 -3.88 -1.40 4.36
CA ALA A 86 -4.58 -1.02 3.13
C ALA A 86 -5.58 -2.14 2.77
N PRO A 87 -6.60 -1.88 1.93
CA PRO A 87 -6.90 -0.64 1.22
C PRO A 87 -7.59 0.40 2.09
N VAL A 88 -7.61 1.65 1.62
CA VAL A 88 -8.48 2.70 2.17
C VAL A 88 -9.87 2.57 1.56
N VAL A 89 -10.87 2.43 2.42
CA VAL A 89 -12.29 2.28 2.04
C VAL A 89 -13.11 3.54 2.31
N ASP A 90 -12.45 4.66 2.59
CA ASP A 90 -13.10 5.96 2.71
C ASP A 90 -13.66 6.41 1.35
N VAL A 91 -14.85 7.01 1.36
CA VAL A 91 -15.47 7.61 0.17
C VAL A 91 -15.10 9.09 0.13
N ASN A 92 -14.51 9.55 -0.98
CA ASN A 92 -14.01 10.92 -1.11
C ASN A 92 -15.13 11.96 -1.33
N VAL A 93 -15.98 12.18 -0.32
CA VAL A 93 -17.05 13.19 -0.37
C VAL A 93 -16.53 14.63 -0.23
N ASN A 94 -15.28 14.80 0.20
CA ASN A 94 -14.60 16.08 0.30
C ASN A 94 -13.17 15.98 -0.28
N PRO A 95 -12.96 16.36 -1.56
CA PRO A 95 -11.65 16.32 -2.20
C PRO A 95 -10.57 17.17 -1.49
N SER A 96 -10.98 18.20 -0.74
CA SER A 96 -10.07 19.04 0.03
C SER A 96 -9.70 18.46 1.40
N SER A 97 -10.20 17.26 1.74
CA SER A 97 -9.80 16.58 2.97
C SER A 97 -8.27 16.36 2.98
N PRO A 98 -7.55 16.92 3.96
CA PRO A 98 -6.08 16.85 3.99
C PRO A 98 -5.56 15.43 4.25
N ALA A 99 -6.40 14.53 4.80
CA ALA A 99 -5.99 13.19 5.14
C ALA A 99 -6.27 12.14 4.05
N ILE A 100 -7.27 12.39 3.18
CA ILE A 100 -7.75 11.41 2.19
C ILE A 100 -7.70 11.99 0.77
N GLY A 101 -8.41 13.10 0.53
CA GLY A 101 -8.56 13.70 -0.78
C GLY A 101 -7.23 14.25 -1.31
N PHE A 102 -6.49 15.01 -0.49
CA PHE A 102 -5.21 15.61 -0.87
C PHE A 102 -4.14 14.58 -1.24
N TYR A 103 -4.14 13.42 -0.57
CA TYR A 103 -3.18 12.33 -0.81
C TYR A 103 -3.70 11.26 -1.76
N GLU A 104 -4.87 11.49 -2.39
CA GLU A 104 -5.45 10.56 -3.37
C GLU A 104 -5.70 9.14 -2.84
N ARG A 105 -5.96 9.01 -1.54
CA ARG A 105 -6.04 7.72 -0.84
C ARG A 105 -7.36 7.00 -1.04
N SER A 106 -8.41 7.70 -1.47
CA SER A 106 -9.70 7.10 -1.79
C SER A 106 -9.84 6.86 -3.29
N TYR A 107 -10.41 5.71 -3.64
CA TYR A 107 -10.66 5.33 -5.04
C TYR A 107 -11.65 6.26 -5.75
N SER A 108 -12.65 6.80 -5.03
CA SER A 108 -13.71 7.60 -5.65
C SER A 108 -14.59 8.32 -4.62
N SER A 109 -15.34 9.31 -5.08
CA SER A 109 -16.48 9.87 -4.34
C SER A 109 -17.75 9.02 -4.47
N ASN A 110 -17.75 7.98 -5.32
CA ASN A 110 -18.84 7.02 -5.46
C ASN A 110 -18.58 5.77 -4.58
N PRO A 111 -19.45 5.45 -3.61
CA PRO A 111 -19.29 4.27 -2.75
C PRO A 111 -19.19 2.94 -3.50
N MET A 112 -19.89 2.78 -4.63
CA MET A 112 -19.85 1.55 -5.42
C MET A 112 -18.49 1.36 -6.09
N THR A 113 -17.90 2.44 -6.60
CA THR A 113 -16.53 2.39 -7.14
C THR A 113 -15.54 2.06 -6.05
N VAL A 114 -15.66 2.65 -4.85
CA VAL A 114 -14.79 2.30 -3.71
C VAL A 114 -14.93 0.82 -3.35
N PHE A 115 -16.15 0.30 -3.27
CA PHE A 115 -16.40 -1.11 -3.00
C PHE A 115 -15.74 -2.03 -4.04
N ASN A 116 -16.00 -1.81 -5.32
CA ASN A 116 -15.48 -2.64 -6.40
C ASN A 116 -13.94 -2.68 -6.46
N HIS A 117 -13.29 -1.55 -6.15
CA HIS A 117 -11.83 -1.45 -6.20
C HIS A 117 -11.15 -1.96 -4.92
N ALA A 118 -11.85 -2.01 -3.79
CA ALA A 118 -11.30 -2.45 -2.51
C ALA A 118 -11.58 -3.93 -2.18
N SER A 119 -12.42 -4.60 -2.97
CA SER A 119 -12.86 -6.00 -2.77
C SER A 119 -11.93 -7.06 -3.36
#